data_AF-D4VGH6-F1
#
_entry.id   AF-D4VGH6-F1
#
_cell.length_a   1.000
_cell.length_b   1.000
_cell.length_c   1.000
_cell.angle_alpha   90.00
_cell.angle_beta   90.00
_cell.angle_gamma   90.00
#
_symmetry.space_group_name_H-M   'P 1'
#
loop_
_entity.id
_entity.type
_entity.pdbx_description
1 polymer ?
#
loop_
_entity_poly.entity_id
_entity_poly.type
_entity_poly.pdbx_seq_one_letter_code
_entity_poly.pdbx_strand_id
1 'polypeptide(L)'
;MKKVILFFIVSVCCLSLYAQTNYQSRVMTDTLYSDVLKAKRAYTVYLPKSFEQDKKKMYPVLYLLHGMWEKNDVWMNRGHVKDVMDCLTASGEACEMIIVCPDAGGRRSEYISEWVFRYAGLGV
;
A
#
# COMPACT_ATOMS: atom_id res chain seq x y z
N MET A 1 -2.51 9.25 52.32
CA MET A 1 -1.36 9.28 51.39
C MET A 1 -1.43 8.18 50.33
N LYS A 2 -1.55 6.89 50.68
CA LYS A 2 -1.62 5.77 49.69
C LYS A 2 -2.74 5.90 48.63
N LYS A 3 -3.94 6.37 49.02
CA LYS A 3 -5.07 6.58 48.10
C LYS A 3 -4.84 7.73 47.09
N VAL A 4 -4.07 8.75 47.48
CA VAL A 4 -3.73 9.89 46.60
C VAL A 4 -2.69 9.46 45.56
N ILE A 5 -1.69 8.68 45.98
CA ILE A 5 -0.70 8.08 45.09
C ILE A 5 -1.37 7.14 44.08
N LEU A 6 -2.32 6.32 44.52
CA LEU A 6 -3.09 5.44 43.63
C LEU A 6 -3.90 6.24 42.60
N PHE A 7 -4.53 7.34 43.01
CA PHE A 7 -5.30 8.20 42.10
C PHE A 7 -4.39 8.88 41.05
N PHE A 8 -3.19 9.30 41.45
CA PHE A 8 -2.19 9.86 40.55
C PHE A 8 -1.68 8.83 39.54
N ILE A 9 -1.39 7.59 39.99
CA ILE A 9 -0.97 6.49 39.11
C ILE A 9 -2.08 6.15 38.10
N VAL A 10 -3.33 6.03 38.55
CA VAL A 10 -4.47 5.75 37.66
C VAL A 10 -4.67 6.88 36.65
N SER A 11 -4.55 8.13 37.06
CA SER A 11 -4.65 9.29 36.17
C SER A 11 -3.53 9.32 35.12
N VAL A 12 -2.28 9.08 35.52
CA VAL A 12 -1.14 9.00 34.60
C VAL A 12 -1.27 7.80 33.64
N CYS A 13 -1.73 6.64 34.12
CA CYS A 13 -2.03 5.49 33.27
C CYS A 13 -3.14 5.78 32.25
N CYS A 14 -4.25 6.42 32.67
CA CYS A 14 -5.34 6.79 31.76
C CYS A 14 -4.91 7.79 30.69
N LEU A 15 -4.07 8.79 31.05
CA LEU A 15 -3.51 9.74 30.09
C LEU A 15 -2.57 9.07 29.09
N SER A 16 -1.76 8.11 29.56
CA SER A 16 -0.85 7.34 28.70
C SER A 16 -1.60 6.46 27.71
N LEU A 17 -2.72 5.86 28.12
CA LEU A 17 -3.58 5.06 27.24
C LEU A 17 -4.29 5.93 26.18
N TYR A 18 -4.71 7.15 26.53
CA TYR A 18 -5.33 8.07 25.57
C TYR A 18 -4.33 8.55 24.50
N ALA A 19 -3.06 8.69 24.85
CA ALA A 19 -1.99 9.07 23.92
C ALA A 19 -1.58 7.95 22.95
N GLN A 20 -2.00 6.70 23.18
CA GLN A 20 -1.65 5.54 22.35
C GLN A 20 -2.58 5.31 21.15
N THR A 21 -3.12 6.36 20.54
CA THR A 21 -3.72 6.21 19.21
C THR A 21 -2.61 5.99 18.18
N ASN A 22 -2.13 4.75 18.09
CA ASN A 22 -1.12 4.32 17.13
C ASN A 22 -1.75 4.20 15.73
N TYR A 23 -2.00 5.35 15.09
CA TYR A 23 -2.24 5.36 13.66
C TYR A 23 -0.95 4.91 12.98
N GLN A 24 -1.05 3.87 12.16
CA GLN A 24 0.06 3.33 11.40
C GLN A 24 -0.27 3.42 9.92
N SER A 25 0.74 3.57 9.08
CA SER A 25 0.55 3.36 7.66
C SER A 25 0.03 1.94 7.39
N ARG A 26 -0.72 1.77 6.31
CA ARG A 26 -1.41 0.51 6.02
C ARG A 26 -1.17 0.09 4.58
N VAL A 27 -0.92 -1.19 4.40
CA VAL A 27 -0.94 -1.83 3.07
C VAL A 27 -2.25 -2.60 2.94
N MET A 28 -2.92 -2.46 1.80
CA MET A 28 -4.09 -3.26 1.45
C MET A 28 -3.94 -3.84 0.05
N THR A 29 -4.50 -5.01 -0.17
CA THR A 29 -4.58 -5.65 -1.48
C THR A 29 -6.03 -5.95 -1.78
N ASP A 30 -6.45 -5.63 -2.99
CA ASP A 30 -7.82 -5.88 -3.46
C ASP A 30 -7.81 -6.12 -4.97
N THR A 31 -8.97 -6.37 -5.56
CA THR A 31 -9.14 -6.71 -6.96
C THR A 31 -10.35 -5.98 -7.55
N LEU A 32 -10.18 -5.39 -8.73
CA LEU A 32 -11.26 -4.76 -9.50
C LEU A 32 -11.46 -5.44 -10.84
N TYR A 33 -12.67 -5.40 -11.39
CA TYR A 33 -12.91 -5.79 -12.78
C TYR A 33 -12.57 -4.61 -13.70
N SER A 34 -11.73 -4.84 -14.71
CA SER A 34 -11.36 -3.84 -15.71
C SER A 34 -12.20 -4.04 -16.96
N ASP A 35 -13.02 -3.04 -17.30
CA ASP A 35 -13.81 -3.06 -18.53
C ASP A 35 -12.95 -2.96 -19.79
N VAL A 36 -11.79 -2.31 -19.70
CA VAL A 36 -10.85 -2.17 -20.82
C VAL A 36 -10.16 -3.50 -21.10
N LEU A 37 -9.74 -4.22 -20.04
CA LEU A 37 -9.00 -5.48 -20.17
C LEU A 37 -9.91 -6.72 -20.14
N LYS A 38 -11.22 -6.54 -19.92
CA LYS A 38 -12.22 -7.60 -19.73
C LYS A 38 -11.81 -8.66 -18.71
N ALA A 39 -11.09 -8.25 -17.67
CA ALA A 39 -10.50 -9.16 -16.69
C ALA A 39 -10.43 -8.52 -15.30
N LYS A 40 -10.38 -9.37 -14.26
CA LYS A 40 -10.07 -8.95 -12.89
C LYS A 40 -8.58 -8.60 -12.78
N ARG A 41 -8.27 -7.48 -12.12
CA ARG A 41 -6.92 -7.00 -11.86
C ARG A 41 -6.73 -6.76 -10.38
N ALA A 42 -5.76 -7.47 -9.80
CA ALA A 42 -5.33 -7.25 -8.44
C ALA A 42 -4.51 -5.96 -8.37
N TYR A 43 -4.53 -5.31 -7.20
CA TYR A 43 -3.73 -4.13 -6.93
C TYR A 43 -3.41 -4.07 -5.44
N THR A 44 -2.28 -3.47 -5.11
CA THR A 44 -1.84 -3.26 -3.73
C THR A 44 -1.61 -1.78 -3.49
N VAL A 45 -2.12 -1.26 -2.38
CA VAL A 45 -2.07 0.17 -2.03
C VAL A 45 -1.38 0.35 -0.69
N TYR A 46 -0.40 1.25 -0.63
CA TYR A 46 0.11 1.82 0.62
C TYR A 46 -0.65 3.12 0.91
N LEU A 47 -1.15 3.22 2.14
CA LEU A 47 -1.78 4.41 2.70
C LEU A 47 -0.87 5.00 3.78
N PRO A 48 -0.60 6.32 3.74
CA PRO A 48 0.26 6.96 4.71
C PRO A 48 -0.39 7.03 6.09
N LYS A 49 0.43 7.24 7.13
CA LYS A 49 0.03 7.20 8.54
C LYS A 49 -1.14 8.14 8.85
N SER A 50 -1.19 9.32 8.24
CA SER A 50 -2.25 10.30 8.47
C SER A 50 -3.54 10.08 7.69
N PHE A 51 -3.61 9.07 6.83
CA PHE A 51 -4.76 8.85 5.93
C PHE A 51 -6.11 8.77 6.66
N GLU A 52 -6.16 8.08 7.81
CA GLU A 52 -7.39 7.92 8.59
C GLU A 52 -7.64 9.08 9.59
N GLN A 53 -6.68 9.98 9.76
CA GLN A 53 -6.72 11.06 10.76
C GLN A 53 -7.44 12.29 10.23
N ASP A 54 -7.23 12.62 8.96
CA ASP A 54 -7.87 13.76 8.30
C ASP A 54 -8.49 13.35 6.96
N LYS A 55 -9.81 13.20 6.96
CA LYS A 55 -10.59 12.86 5.76
C LYS A 55 -10.60 13.96 4.70
N LYS A 56 -10.17 15.18 5.03
CA LYS A 56 -10.10 16.31 4.08
C LYS A 56 -8.70 16.48 3.47
N LYS A 57 -7.67 15.88 4.07
CA LYS A 57 -6.31 15.95 3.55
C LYS A 57 -6.22 15.20 2.22
N MET A 58 -5.66 15.88 1.22
CA MET A 58 -5.38 15.31 -0.09
C MET A 58 -3.94 14.83 -0.14
N TYR A 59 -3.73 13.67 -0.75
CA TYR A 59 -2.40 13.06 -0.89
C TYR A 59 -2.05 12.96 -2.37
N PRO A 60 -0.80 13.27 -2.77
CA PRO A 60 -0.33 12.87 -4.09
C PRO A 60 -0.36 11.35 -4.22
N VAL A 61 -0.53 10.87 -5.45
CA VAL A 61 -0.61 9.45 -5.78
C VAL A 61 0.56 9.06 -6.67
N LEU A 62 1.34 8.08 -6.23
CA LEU A 62 2.39 7.45 -7.03
C LEU A 62 1.88 6.10 -7.54
N TYR A 63 1.87 5.92 -8.86
CA TYR A 63 1.66 4.60 -9.47
C TYR A 63 3.01 3.93 -9.69
N LEU A 64 3.25 2.82 -8.97
CA LEU A 64 4.52 2.12 -8.97
C LEU A 64 4.37 0.74 -9.63
N LEU A 65 4.97 0.58 -10.82
CA LEU A 65 4.86 -0.65 -11.61
C LEU A 65 5.97 -1.64 -11.26
N HIS A 66 5.64 -2.93 -11.32
CA HIS A 66 6.57 -4.03 -11.11
C HIS A 66 7.29 -4.43 -12.41
N GLY A 67 8.32 -5.28 -12.29
CA GLY A 67 9.05 -5.81 -13.43
C GLY A 67 8.29 -6.94 -14.15
N MET A 68 8.90 -7.44 -15.24
CA MET A 68 8.40 -8.62 -15.95
C MET A 68 8.33 -9.82 -14.98
N TRP A 69 7.28 -10.63 -15.09
CA TRP A 69 7.03 -11.84 -14.27
C TRP A 69 6.60 -11.62 -12.82
N GLU A 70 6.54 -10.37 -12.37
CA GLU A 70 6.12 -10.01 -11.02
C GLU A 70 4.61 -9.70 -10.96
N LYS A 71 4.14 -9.26 -9.80
CA LYS A 71 2.74 -8.92 -9.52
C LYS A 71 2.66 -7.66 -8.66
N ASN A 72 1.43 -7.19 -8.43
CA ASN A 72 1.08 -6.02 -7.63
C ASN A 72 1.74 -5.93 -6.24
N ASP A 73 1.98 -7.06 -5.58
CA ASP A 73 2.43 -7.11 -4.19
C ASP A 73 3.96 -7.05 -4.02
N VAL A 74 4.71 -7.15 -5.12
CA VAL A 74 6.18 -7.34 -5.07
C VAL A 74 6.90 -6.17 -4.39
N TRP A 75 6.45 -4.94 -4.64
CA TRP A 75 7.05 -3.75 -4.03
C TRP A 75 6.81 -3.67 -2.53
N MET A 76 5.67 -4.21 -2.05
CA MET A 76 5.41 -4.28 -0.61
C MET A 76 6.21 -5.41 0.04
N ASN A 77 6.28 -6.58 -0.61
CA ASN A 77 6.87 -7.79 -0.02
C ASN A 77 8.41 -7.84 -0.14
N ARG A 78 8.97 -7.36 -1.25
CA ARG A 78 10.42 -7.40 -1.56
C ARG A 78 11.04 -6.01 -1.61
N GLY A 79 10.28 -5.01 -2.02
CA GLY A 79 10.73 -3.62 -2.06
C GLY A 79 10.62 -2.89 -0.72
N HIS A 80 9.94 -3.49 0.28
CA HIS A 80 9.72 -2.91 1.61
C HIS A 80 9.17 -1.48 1.57
N VAL A 81 8.30 -1.18 0.59
CA VAL A 81 7.80 0.19 0.35
C VAL A 81 7.16 0.80 1.60
N LYS A 82 6.45 0.00 2.40
CA LYS A 82 5.86 0.50 3.66
C LYS A 82 6.93 1.06 4.60
N ASP A 83 7.98 0.29 4.85
CA ASP A 83 9.05 0.66 5.80
C ASP A 83 9.85 1.86 5.26
N VAL A 84 10.18 1.84 3.97
CA VAL A 84 10.89 2.93 3.30
C VAL A 84 10.08 4.23 3.38
N MET A 85 8.79 4.19 3.06
CA MET A 85 7.94 5.39 3.11
C MET A 85 7.70 5.88 4.53
N ASP A 86 7.56 4.99 5.50
CA ASP A 86 7.44 5.37 6.90
C ASP A 86 8.71 6.09 7.39
N CYS A 87 9.90 5.61 6.99
CA CYS A 87 11.16 6.28 7.29
C CYS A 87 11.27 7.65 6.60
N LEU A 88 11.03 7.73 5.28
CA LEU A 88 11.18 8.97 4.51
C LEU A 88 10.20 10.06 4.94
N THR A 89 8.97 9.68 5.31
CA THR A 89 7.98 10.63 5.82
C THR A 89 8.27 11.07 7.24
N ALA A 90 8.81 10.18 8.08
CA ALA A 90 9.25 10.54 9.43
C ALA A 90 10.48 11.45 9.44
N SER A 91 11.41 11.27 8.50
CA SER A 91 12.58 12.14 8.34
C SER A 91 12.26 13.45 7.61
N GLY A 92 11.13 13.53 6.91
CA GLY A 92 10.73 14.69 6.12
C GLY A 92 11.39 14.75 4.73
N GLU A 93 12.09 13.71 4.32
CA GLU A 93 12.71 13.59 2.98
C GLU A 93 11.68 13.32 1.88
N ALA A 94 10.52 12.77 2.22
CA ALA A 94 9.38 12.63 1.33
C ALA A 94 8.10 13.13 1.99
N CYS A 95 7.19 13.69 1.19
CA CYS A 95 5.84 13.97 1.65
C CYS A 95 5.04 12.66 1.76
N GLU A 96 4.02 12.65 2.63
CA GLU A 96 3.07 11.55 2.67
C GLU A 96 2.32 11.45 1.33
N MET A 97 2.27 10.24 0.79
CA MET A 97 1.63 9.94 -0.49
C MET A 97 0.95 8.58 -0.44
N ILE A 98 -0.05 8.39 -1.31
CA ILE A 98 -0.64 7.09 -1.58
C ILE A 98 0.19 6.42 -2.67
N ILE A 99 0.57 5.16 -2.48
CA ILE A 99 1.29 4.40 -3.52
C ILE A 99 0.39 3.26 -3.99
N VAL A 100 0.10 3.24 -5.29
CA VAL A 100 -0.73 2.23 -5.93
C VAL A 100 0.15 1.35 -6.83
N CYS A 101 0.16 0.05 -6.55
CA CYS A 101 0.88 -0.96 -7.31
C CYS A 101 -0.14 -1.89 -7.99
N PRO A 102 -0.56 -1.62 -9.24
CA PRO A 102 -1.47 -2.50 -9.97
C PRO A 102 -0.74 -3.75 -10.50
N ASP A 103 -1.46 -4.86 -10.67
CA ASP A 103 -0.99 -6.00 -11.45
C ASP A 103 -1.09 -5.64 -12.93
N ALA A 104 0.07 -5.35 -13.53
CA ALA A 104 0.19 -4.94 -14.92
C ALA A 104 0.28 -6.13 -15.90
N GLY A 105 0.12 -7.37 -15.42
CA GLY A 105 0.31 -8.58 -16.21
C GLY A 105 1.78 -8.99 -16.32
N GLY A 106 2.18 -9.57 -17.45
CA GLY A 106 3.56 -10.04 -17.65
C GLY A 106 3.85 -11.47 -17.16
N ARG A 107 2.93 -12.11 -16.42
CA ARG A 107 2.91 -13.58 -16.25
C ARG A 107 2.24 -14.24 -17.46
N ARG A 108 3.09 -14.71 -18.37
CA ARG A 108 2.77 -15.45 -19.60
C ARG A 108 1.96 -16.73 -19.33
N SER A 109 0.69 -16.75 -19.74
CA SER A 109 0.00 -17.95 -20.26
C SER A 109 -1.14 -17.55 -21.20
N GLU A 110 -1.93 -16.52 -20.87
CA GLU A 110 -3.17 -16.24 -21.63
C GLU A 110 -3.04 -15.24 -22.78
N TYR A 111 -1.98 -14.40 -22.84
CA TYR A 111 -1.91 -13.31 -23.83
C TYR A 111 -0.77 -13.40 -24.85
N ILE A 112 0.28 -14.19 -24.58
CA ILE A 112 1.46 -14.22 -25.46
C ILE A 112 1.30 -15.26 -26.58
N SER A 113 0.51 -16.32 -26.37
CA SER A 113 0.22 -17.25 -27.47
C SER A 113 -0.52 -16.51 -28.59
N GLU A 114 -1.67 -15.89 -28.33
CA GLU A 114 -2.44 -15.26 -29.42
C GLU A 114 -1.70 -14.11 -30.12
N TRP A 115 -1.02 -13.23 -29.37
CA TRP A 115 -0.35 -12.08 -30.00
C TRP A 115 0.94 -12.45 -30.74
N VAL A 116 1.75 -13.37 -30.21
CA VAL A 116 2.97 -13.81 -30.90
C VAL A 116 2.61 -14.69 -32.10
N PHE A 117 1.66 -15.63 -31.98
CA PHE A 117 1.27 -16.47 -33.11
C PHE A 117 0.53 -15.67 -34.20
N ARG A 118 -0.27 -14.64 -33.85
CA ARG A 118 -1.02 -13.83 -34.83
C ARG A 118 -0.15 -12.81 -35.58
N TYR A 119 0.87 -12.23 -34.95
CA TYR A 119 1.64 -11.13 -35.54
C TYR A 119 3.10 -11.46 -35.88
N ALA A 120 3.69 -12.52 -35.33
CA ALA A 120 5.04 -12.93 -35.69
C ALA A 120 5.08 -13.86 -36.93
N GLY A 121 3.94 -14.16 -37.55
CA GLY A 121 3.88 -15.00 -38.76
C GLY A 121 4.29 -16.46 -38.54
N LEU A 122 4.41 -16.90 -37.28
CA LEU A 122 4.74 -18.27 -36.92
C LEU A 122 3.45 -19.08 -36.76
N GLY A 123 2.77 -19.35 -37.86
CA GLY A 123 1.64 -20.28 -37.89
C GLY A 123 2.14 -21.73 -37.89
N VAL A 124 1.50 -22.55 -37.06
CA VAL A 124 1.24 -23.97 -37.37
C VAL A 124 -0.19 -24.08 -37.86
#